data_AF-A0A1V8RSB3-F1
#
_entry.id   AF-A0A1V8RSB3-F1
#
_cell.length_a   1.000
_cell.length_b   1.000
_cell.length_c   1.000
_cell.angle_alpha   90.00
_cell.angle_beta   90.00
_cell.angle_gamma   90.00
#
_symmetry.space_group_name_H-M   'P 1'
#
loop_
_entity.id
_entity.type
_entity.pdbx_description
1 polymer ?
#
loop_
_entity_poly.entity_id
_entity_poly.type
_entity_poly.pdbx_seq_one_letter_code
_entity_poly.pdbx_strand_id
1 'polypeptide(L)'
;MILRPVPSSRHDFTPADAASAGPIPAVPAWLRRAVPDAQGLAGYSVEDVAITAGAALGALDAVVRRAEKWAGAWRQRLALSAAAVTARQAGRVEDEAALRDTFAFSGTQDGLSGSTTLGPAGLFLLVWRRLAARPVEDLLTAKNLGAVAEAFGYARDAEALGELADELRRLAAGGAVGQLTGAFLAAERYGFGRFVGAWLADALLARRLGWAHAVPLLGTEVTLGGGPARIRRSAIVSPAVGIETESDGAKSLLAAQARAALRAIDLSAELGRRAEKLLAVAPKLRAKGADTVVQKLLSCDAMVASDPVAGISDRGLRRLFDRLVELDAVRELSGRPAFRIYGL
;
A
#
# COMPACT_ATOMS: atom_id res chain seq x y z
N MET A 1 -49.72 18.31 21.15
CA MET A 1 -48.34 17.78 21.34
C MET A 1 -47.58 17.97 20.05
N ILE A 2 -46.63 18.91 20.06
CA ILE A 2 -45.89 19.38 18.88
C ILE A 2 -44.68 18.46 18.68
N LEU A 3 -44.58 17.84 17.50
CA LEU A 3 -43.45 17.00 17.10
C LEU A 3 -42.22 17.87 16.82
N ARG A 4 -41.12 17.61 17.53
CA ARG A 4 -39.81 18.23 17.26
C ARG A 4 -39.05 17.42 16.21
N PRO A 5 -38.46 18.04 15.17
CA PRO A 5 -37.61 17.35 14.21
C PRO A 5 -36.20 17.12 14.77
N VAL A 6 -35.64 15.95 14.45
CA VAL A 6 -34.25 15.56 14.71
C VAL A 6 -33.32 16.40 13.83
N PRO A 7 -32.23 17.00 14.35
CA PRO A 7 -31.33 17.80 13.53
C PRO A 7 -30.42 16.88 12.70
N SER A 8 -30.51 17.05 11.38
CA SER A 8 -29.63 16.43 10.39
C SER A 8 -28.23 17.06 10.46
N SER A 9 -27.23 16.30 10.91
CA SER A 9 -25.83 16.72 10.86
C SER A 9 -25.33 16.71 9.41
N ARG A 10 -25.43 17.85 8.73
CA ARG A 10 -24.71 18.10 7.48
C ARG A 10 -23.26 18.43 7.84
N HIS A 11 -22.35 17.49 7.60
CA HIS A 11 -20.94 17.80 7.51
C HIS A 11 -20.69 18.51 6.18
N ASP A 12 -20.81 19.84 6.20
CA ASP A 12 -20.30 20.69 5.13
C ASP A 12 -18.77 20.62 5.15
N PHE A 13 -18.20 19.78 4.28
CA PHE A 13 -16.77 19.79 3.99
C PHE A 13 -16.49 20.99 3.08
N THR A 14 -16.10 22.12 3.67
CA THR A 14 -15.50 23.22 2.92
C THR A 14 -14.09 22.80 2.52
N PRO A 15 -13.71 22.77 1.23
CA PRO A 15 -12.33 22.53 0.87
C PRO A 15 -11.54 23.77 1.26
N ALA A 16 -10.77 23.67 2.35
CA ALA A 16 -9.76 24.66 2.65
C ALA A 16 -8.82 24.75 1.45
N ASP A 17 -8.71 25.95 0.89
CA ASP A 17 -7.70 26.30 -0.10
C ASP A 17 -6.33 26.23 0.60
N ALA A 18 -5.80 25.02 0.69
CA ALA A 18 -4.52 24.76 1.33
C ALA A 18 -3.45 25.31 0.40
N ALA A 19 -2.93 26.49 0.76
CA ALA A 19 -1.67 27.01 0.29
C ALA A 19 -0.65 25.86 0.17
N SER A 20 0.06 25.80 -0.97
CA SER A 20 1.12 24.83 -1.24
C SER A 20 1.93 24.56 0.02
N ALA A 21 1.77 23.35 0.57
CA ALA A 21 2.50 22.94 1.76
C ALA A 21 3.99 23.00 1.41
N GLY A 22 4.78 23.70 2.22
CA GLY A 22 6.23 23.88 2.00
C GLY A 22 6.95 22.55 1.76
N PRO A 23 8.18 22.56 1.21
CA PRO A 23 8.87 21.34 0.79
C PRO A 23 8.90 20.28 1.90
N ILE A 24 8.73 19.01 1.52
CA ILE A 24 8.82 17.88 2.46
C ILE A 24 10.17 17.97 3.17
N PRO A 25 10.22 18.01 4.53
CA PRO A 25 11.48 18.00 5.25
C PRO A 25 12.29 16.78 4.80
N ALA A 26 13.50 17.02 4.29
CA ALA A 26 14.34 15.93 3.84
C ALA A 26 14.64 15.01 5.03
N VAL A 27 14.52 13.70 4.81
CA VAL A 27 14.94 12.70 5.80
C VAL A 27 16.41 12.96 6.16
N PRO A 28 16.75 13.17 7.45
CA PRO A 28 18.12 13.43 7.87
C PRO A 28 19.09 12.35 7.38
N ALA A 29 20.27 12.77 6.90
CA ALA A 29 21.26 11.86 6.35
C ALA A 29 21.75 10.81 7.37
N TRP A 30 21.79 11.15 8.66
CA TRP A 30 22.14 10.21 9.72
C TRP A 30 21.15 9.05 9.81
N LEU A 31 19.85 9.32 9.65
CA LEU A 31 18.81 8.30 9.77
C LEU A 31 18.92 7.28 8.63
N ARG A 32 19.24 7.74 7.42
CA ARG A 32 19.49 6.84 6.27
C ARG A 32 20.68 5.92 6.47
N ARG A 33 21.73 6.38 7.18
CA ARG A 33 22.93 5.58 7.49
C ARG A 33 22.70 4.66 8.69
N ALA A 34 21.84 5.06 9.62
CA ALA A 34 21.55 4.30 10.84
C ALA A 34 20.66 3.08 10.57
N VAL A 35 19.85 3.07 9.51
CA VAL A 35 19.03 1.92 9.15
C VAL A 35 19.93 0.78 8.65
N PRO A 36 20.04 -0.34 9.38
CA PRO A 36 20.91 -1.44 8.98
C PRO A 36 20.38 -2.10 7.69
N ASP A 37 21.32 -2.53 6.85
CA ASP A 37 21.03 -3.47 5.78
C ASP A 37 20.81 -4.88 6.37
N ALA A 38 20.39 -5.83 5.52
CA ALA A 38 20.09 -7.18 6.00
C ALA A 38 21.34 -7.92 6.53
N GLN A 39 22.53 -7.49 6.11
CA GLN A 39 23.82 -8.13 6.41
C GLN A 39 24.51 -7.53 7.65
N GLY A 40 24.30 -6.24 7.93
CA GLY A 40 24.89 -5.50 9.06
C GLY A 40 24.08 -5.57 10.35
N LEU A 41 22.96 -6.29 10.37
CA LEU A 41 22.03 -6.36 11.51
C LEU A 41 22.62 -7.05 12.75
N ALA A 42 23.61 -7.94 12.57
CA ALA A 42 24.20 -8.72 13.66
C ALA A 42 24.90 -7.85 14.74
N GLY A 43 25.38 -6.66 14.36
CA GLY A 43 26.07 -5.74 15.27
C GLY A 43 25.14 -4.83 16.09
N TYR A 44 23.82 -4.89 15.89
CA TYR A 44 22.86 -4.00 16.53
C TYR A 44 22.05 -4.73 17.61
N SER A 45 21.75 -4.02 18.70
CA SER A 45 20.74 -4.46 19.68
C SER A 45 19.32 -4.28 19.11
N VAL A 46 18.32 -4.92 19.73
CA VAL A 46 16.91 -4.72 19.33
C VAL A 46 16.51 -3.26 19.55
N GLU A 47 16.99 -2.66 20.64
CA GLU A 47 16.75 -1.31 21.06
C GLU A 47 17.28 -0.29 20.04
N ASP A 48 18.50 -0.47 19.52
CA ASP A 48 19.10 0.42 18.52
C ASP A 48 18.28 0.42 17.22
N VAL A 49 17.86 -0.77 16.76
CA VAL A 49 17.04 -0.90 15.55
C VAL A 49 15.64 -0.35 15.79
N ALA A 50 15.07 -0.54 16.99
CA ALA A 50 13.76 0.00 17.36
C ALA A 50 13.76 1.54 17.39
N ILE A 51 14.81 2.17 17.92
CA ILE A 51 14.97 3.64 17.91
C ILE A 51 15.03 4.14 16.47
N THR A 52 15.82 3.48 15.63
CA THR A 52 15.97 3.88 14.22
C THR A 52 14.67 3.68 13.43
N ALA A 53 13.96 2.57 13.65
CA ALA A 53 12.66 2.31 13.05
C ALA A 53 11.61 3.33 13.51
N GLY A 54 11.59 3.66 14.80
CA GLY A 54 10.72 4.71 15.35
C GLY A 54 10.97 6.08 14.72
N ALA A 55 12.24 6.46 14.53
CA ALA A 55 12.60 7.71 13.86
C ALA A 55 12.16 7.73 12.37
N ALA A 56 12.34 6.62 11.65
CA ALA A 56 11.89 6.48 10.27
C ALA A 56 10.35 6.54 10.16
N LEU A 57 9.64 5.89 11.08
CA LEU A 57 8.18 5.94 11.15
C LEU A 57 7.67 7.33 11.54
N GLY A 58 8.35 8.05 12.42
CA GLY A 58 8.01 9.43 12.76
C GLY A 58 8.16 10.38 11.55
N ALA A 59 9.23 10.20 10.75
CA ALA A 59 9.38 10.93 9.50
C ALA A 59 8.28 10.59 8.48
N LEU A 60 7.91 9.31 8.38
CA LEU A 60 6.81 8.87 7.51
C LEU A 60 5.45 9.41 7.99
N ASP A 61 5.20 9.42 9.31
CA ASP A 61 3.98 9.94 9.91
C ASP A 61 3.79 11.42 9.56
N ALA A 62 4.85 12.22 9.61
CA ALA A 62 4.81 13.61 9.15
C ALA A 62 4.41 13.74 7.67
N VAL A 63 4.86 12.84 6.80
CA VAL A 63 4.46 12.81 5.37
C VAL A 63 3.00 12.41 5.21
N VAL A 64 2.53 11.38 5.94
CA VAL A 64 1.14 10.92 5.86
C VAL A 64 0.17 12.01 6.34
N ARG A 65 0.51 12.71 7.43
CA ARG A 65 -0.34 13.76 8.02
C ARG A 65 -0.49 15.01 7.16
N ARG A 66 0.40 15.25 6.20
CA ARG A 66 0.24 16.34 5.22
C ARG A 66 -0.98 16.16 4.34
N ALA A 67 -1.50 14.92 4.22
CA ALA A 67 -2.70 14.60 3.46
C ALA A 67 -2.68 15.20 2.04
N GLU A 68 -1.51 15.11 1.39
CA GLU A 68 -1.28 15.69 0.07
C GLU A 68 -2.27 15.15 -0.97
N LYS A 69 -2.60 15.95 -1.98
CA LYS A 69 -3.61 15.60 -2.99
C LYS A 69 -3.27 14.28 -3.73
N TRP A 70 -1.98 13.95 -3.87
CA TRP A 70 -1.48 12.72 -4.52
C TRP A 70 -1.30 11.53 -3.56
N ALA A 71 -1.71 11.65 -2.29
CA ALA A 71 -1.49 10.60 -1.30
C ALA A 71 -2.17 9.28 -1.67
N GLY A 72 -3.29 9.33 -2.41
CA GLY A 72 -3.95 8.15 -2.95
C GLY A 72 -3.07 7.41 -3.95
N ALA A 73 -2.59 8.10 -5.00
CA ALA A 73 -1.69 7.52 -6.01
C ALA A 73 -0.42 6.95 -5.37
N TRP A 74 0.14 7.65 -4.37
CA TRP A 74 1.30 7.17 -3.60
C TRP A 74 1.04 5.83 -2.91
N ARG A 75 -0.05 5.70 -2.15
CA ARG A 75 -0.40 4.43 -1.49
C ARG A 75 -0.70 3.32 -2.50
N GLN A 76 -1.31 3.65 -3.63
CA GLN A 76 -1.61 2.67 -4.68
C GLN A 76 -0.35 2.19 -5.42
N ARG A 77 0.66 3.06 -5.59
CA ARG A 77 1.98 2.67 -6.13
C ARG A 77 2.72 1.73 -5.18
N LEU A 78 2.69 2.02 -3.88
CA LEU A 78 3.24 1.12 -2.86
C LEU A 78 2.50 -0.23 -2.82
N ALA A 79 1.18 -0.22 -2.98
CA ALA A 79 0.38 -1.43 -3.08
C ALA A 79 0.78 -2.28 -4.30
N LEU A 80 1.08 -1.64 -5.44
CA LEU A 80 1.57 -2.34 -6.63
C LEU A 80 2.94 -2.98 -6.40
N SER A 81 3.89 -2.25 -5.80
CA SER A 81 5.20 -2.81 -5.46
C SER A 81 5.08 -3.97 -4.48
N ALA A 82 4.21 -3.86 -3.47
CA ALA A 82 3.95 -4.94 -2.52
C ALA A 82 3.35 -6.18 -3.22
N ALA A 83 2.44 -5.97 -4.18
CA ALA A 83 1.87 -7.04 -4.98
C ALA A 83 2.90 -7.74 -5.87
N ALA A 84 3.80 -7.00 -6.51
CA ALA A 84 4.87 -7.57 -7.34
C ALA A 84 5.86 -8.40 -6.50
N VAL A 85 6.20 -7.92 -5.29
CA VAL A 85 6.98 -8.71 -4.33
C VAL A 85 6.24 -9.98 -3.91
N THR A 86 4.94 -9.87 -3.64
CA THR A 86 4.10 -11.01 -3.27
C THR A 86 4.02 -12.05 -4.38
N ALA A 87 3.78 -11.61 -5.62
CA ALA A 87 3.77 -12.48 -6.80
C ALA A 87 5.11 -13.22 -6.93
N ARG A 88 6.23 -12.51 -6.87
CA ARG A 88 7.56 -13.11 -7.03
C ARG A 88 7.87 -14.17 -5.96
N GLN A 89 7.59 -13.91 -4.67
CA GLN A 89 7.89 -14.94 -3.65
C GLN A 89 6.88 -16.10 -3.69
N ALA A 90 5.69 -15.91 -4.27
CA ALA A 90 4.77 -16.99 -4.62
C ALA A 90 5.17 -17.77 -5.90
N GLY A 91 6.34 -17.50 -6.47
CA GLY A 91 6.86 -18.18 -7.66
C GLY A 91 6.26 -17.71 -8.99
N ARG A 92 5.65 -16.52 -9.00
CA ARG A 92 5.06 -15.91 -10.19
C ARG A 92 6.01 -14.93 -10.86
N VAL A 93 5.82 -14.70 -12.15
CA VAL A 93 6.73 -13.90 -13.00
C VAL A 93 6.23 -12.48 -13.23
N GLU A 94 4.97 -12.22 -12.88
CA GLU A 94 4.29 -10.94 -13.06
C GLU A 94 4.96 -9.84 -12.24
N ASP A 95 5.50 -8.85 -12.95
CA ASP A 95 6.08 -7.64 -12.39
C ASP A 95 5.02 -6.53 -12.23
N GLU A 96 5.45 -5.34 -11.80
CA GLU A 96 4.54 -4.21 -11.63
C GLU A 96 3.81 -3.81 -12.92
N ALA A 97 4.45 -3.93 -14.08
CA ALA A 97 3.84 -3.59 -15.36
C ALA A 97 2.76 -4.62 -15.74
N ALA A 98 3.07 -5.91 -15.63
CA ALA A 98 2.13 -6.99 -15.89
C ALA A 98 0.91 -6.96 -14.95
N LEU A 99 1.14 -6.66 -13.67
CA LEU A 99 0.07 -6.50 -12.69
C LEU A 99 -0.82 -5.29 -12.98
N ARG A 100 -0.22 -4.16 -13.38
CA ARG A 100 -0.94 -2.96 -13.80
C ARG A 100 -1.80 -3.24 -15.03
N ASP A 101 -1.25 -3.90 -16.04
CA ASP A 101 -1.97 -4.29 -17.24
C ASP A 101 -3.17 -5.19 -16.89
N THR A 102 -2.93 -6.25 -16.13
CA THR A 102 -3.97 -7.21 -15.71
C THR A 102 -5.13 -6.51 -14.99
N PHE A 103 -4.80 -5.59 -14.07
CA PHE A 103 -5.82 -4.84 -13.35
C PHE A 103 -6.58 -3.86 -14.25
N ALA A 104 -5.86 -3.15 -15.14
CA ALA A 104 -6.45 -2.25 -16.11
C ALA A 104 -7.42 -2.97 -17.07
N PHE A 105 -7.11 -4.19 -17.50
CA PHE A 105 -8.00 -5.00 -18.33
C PHE A 105 -9.26 -5.47 -17.60
N SER A 106 -9.19 -5.67 -16.28
CA SER A 106 -10.34 -6.16 -15.49
C SER A 106 -11.46 -5.13 -15.28
N GLY A 107 -11.24 -3.86 -15.65
CA GLY A 107 -12.21 -2.78 -15.51
C GLY A 107 -12.26 -2.16 -14.11
N THR A 108 -12.29 -0.83 -14.04
CA THR A 108 -12.21 -0.06 -12.78
C THR A 108 -13.45 -0.16 -11.88
N GLN A 109 -14.62 -0.54 -12.41
CA GLN A 109 -15.86 -0.63 -11.64
C GLN A 109 -16.05 -1.99 -10.94
N ASP A 110 -15.44 -3.06 -11.47
CA ASP A 110 -15.54 -4.41 -10.90
C ASP A 110 -14.28 -4.81 -10.14
N GLY A 111 -13.15 -4.10 -10.25
CA GLY A 111 -11.89 -4.53 -9.63
C GLY A 111 -11.91 -4.72 -8.11
N LEU A 112 -12.84 -4.08 -7.37
CA LEU A 112 -13.03 -4.29 -5.92
C LEU A 112 -14.10 -5.34 -5.57
N SER A 113 -14.89 -5.80 -6.55
CA SER A 113 -16.03 -6.72 -6.39
C SER A 113 -15.90 -8.02 -7.20
N GLY A 114 -15.04 -8.07 -8.22
CA GLY A 114 -14.93 -9.15 -9.20
C GLY A 114 -13.64 -9.94 -9.05
N SER A 115 -13.66 -10.95 -8.19
CA SER A 115 -12.58 -11.95 -8.10
C SER A 115 -12.43 -12.80 -9.36
N THR A 116 -13.44 -12.82 -10.24
CA THR A 116 -13.55 -13.79 -11.35
C THR A 116 -12.75 -13.39 -12.60
N THR A 117 -12.41 -12.12 -12.76
CA THR A 117 -11.69 -11.61 -13.95
C THR A 117 -10.18 -11.54 -13.74
N LEU A 118 -9.72 -11.49 -12.48
CA LEU A 118 -8.31 -11.37 -12.14
C LEU A 118 -7.69 -12.75 -11.93
N GLY A 119 -6.55 -13.00 -12.59
CA GLY A 119 -5.71 -14.14 -12.27
C GLY A 119 -5.13 -14.04 -10.86
N PRO A 120 -4.49 -15.10 -10.35
CA PRO A 120 -3.98 -15.13 -8.97
C PRO A 120 -3.02 -13.99 -8.59
N ALA A 121 -2.16 -13.54 -9.51
CA ALA A 121 -1.29 -12.38 -9.28
C ALA A 121 -2.08 -11.06 -9.19
N GLY A 122 -3.15 -10.92 -9.98
CA GLY A 122 -4.08 -9.80 -9.91
C GLY A 122 -4.85 -9.75 -8.58
N LEU A 123 -5.18 -10.91 -7.99
CA LEU A 123 -5.79 -10.97 -6.66
C LEU A 123 -4.85 -10.47 -5.56
N PHE A 124 -3.54 -10.72 -5.68
CA PHE A 124 -2.55 -10.13 -4.77
C PHE A 124 -2.56 -8.60 -4.84
N LEU A 125 -2.60 -8.05 -6.05
CA LEU A 125 -2.74 -6.60 -6.23
C LEU A 125 -4.03 -6.08 -5.59
N LEU A 126 -5.15 -6.77 -5.78
CA LEU A 126 -6.41 -6.39 -5.16
C LEU A 126 -6.31 -6.30 -3.63
N VAL A 127 -5.66 -7.26 -2.98
CA VAL A 127 -5.47 -7.26 -1.52
C VAL A 127 -4.68 -6.05 -1.03
N TRP A 128 -3.56 -5.74 -1.70
CA TRP A 128 -2.71 -4.61 -1.32
C TRP A 128 -3.40 -3.27 -1.62
N ARG A 129 -4.16 -3.17 -2.73
CA ARG A 129 -4.96 -1.97 -3.03
C ARG A 129 -6.06 -1.76 -2.00
N ARG A 130 -6.66 -2.85 -1.49
CA ARG A 130 -7.67 -2.81 -0.43
C ARG A 130 -7.10 -2.26 0.88
N LEU A 131 -5.86 -2.61 1.22
CA LEU A 131 -5.14 -2.02 2.36
C LEU A 131 -5.00 -0.50 2.21
N ALA A 132 -4.61 -0.06 1.02
CA ALA A 132 -4.33 1.35 0.71
C ALA A 132 -5.58 2.23 0.52
N ALA A 133 -6.72 1.63 0.18
CA ALA A 133 -7.95 2.32 -0.20
C ALA A 133 -9.06 2.29 0.85
N ARG A 134 -9.12 1.26 1.71
CA ARG A 134 -10.16 1.20 2.74
C ARG A 134 -9.79 2.04 3.96
N PRO A 135 -10.79 2.63 4.65
CA PRO A 135 -10.58 3.24 5.95
C PRO A 135 -9.99 2.23 6.95
N VAL A 136 -9.13 2.68 7.85
CA VAL A 136 -8.39 1.79 8.77
C VAL A 136 -9.32 1.01 9.71
N GLU A 137 -10.45 1.61 10.12
CA GLU A 137 -11.48 1.00 10.94
C GLU A 137 -12.08 -0.27 10.33
N ASP A 138 -12.08 -0.35 8.99
CA ASP A 138 -12.65 -1.47 8.25
C ASP A 138 -11.67 -2.64 8.01
N LEU A 139 -10.36 -2.38 8.16
CA LEU A 139 -9.32 -3.31 7.72
C LEU A 139 -9.29 -4.60 8.56
N LEU A 140 -9.36 -4.47 9.89
CA LEU A 140 -9.17 -5.58 10.82
C LEU A 140 -10.50 -6.22 11.28
N THR A 141 -11.53 -6.09 10.45
CA THR A 141 -12.83 -6.76 10.65
C THR A 141 -12.78 -8.19 10.12
N ALA A 142 -13.44 -9.15 10.78
CA ALA A 142 -13.49 -10.55 10.33
C ALA A 142 -13.97 -10.68 8.87
N LYS A 143 -14.94 -9.84 8.46
CA LYS A 143 -15.42 -9.76 7.07
C LYS A 143 -14.30 -9.38 6.09
N ASN A 144 -13.50 -8.37 6.41
CA ASN A 144 -12.41 -7.93 5.53
C ASN A 144 -11.25 -8.95 5.54
N LEU A 145 -10.91 -9.50 6.70
CA LEU A 145 -9.90 -10.54 6.83
C LEU A 145 -10.28 -11.78 6.02
N GLY A 146 -11.54 -12.20 6.01
CA GLY A 146 -12.01 -13.30 5.17
C GLY A 146 -11.88 -13.02 3.67
N ALA A 147 -12.12 -11.78 3.24
CA ALA A 147 -11.90 -11.39 1.84
C ALA A 147 -10.42 -11.34 1.46
N VAL A 148 -9.55 -10.94 2.39
CA VAL A 148 -8.08 -10.97 2.21
C VAL A 148 -7.57 -12.41 2.14
N ALA A 149 -8.03 -13.27 3.05
CA ALA A 149 -7.67 -14.68 3.10
C ALA A 149 -8.03 -15.39 1.79
N GLU A 150 -9.27 -15.24 1.31
CA GLU A 150 -9.71 -15.84 0.05
C GLU A 150 -8.90 -15.34 -1.15
N ALA A 151 -8.63 -14.03 -1.23
CA ALA A 151 -7.87 -13.47 -2.35
C ALA A 151 -6.40 -13.93 -2.36
N PHE A 152 -5.84 -14.29 -1.20
CA PHE A 152 -4.55 -14.96 -1.12
C PHE A 152 -4.61 -16.49 -1.33
N GLY A 153 -5.81 -17.07 -1.46
CA GLY A 153 -6.03 -18.50 -1.70
C GLY A 153 -6.17 -19.35 -0.43
N TYR A 154 -6.44 -18.73 0.72
CA TYR A 154 -6.69 -19.44 1.98
C TYR A 154 -8.18 -19.77 2.15
N ALA A 155 -8.46 -20.89 2.84
CA ALA A 155 -9.82 -21.26 3.20
C ALA A 155 -10.44 -20.24 4.17
N ARG A 156 -11.73 -19.96 4.00
CA ARG A 156 -12.48 -19.08 4.90
C ARG A 156 -13.01 -19.90 6.07
N ASP A 157 -12.35 -19.79 7.22
CA ASP A 157 -12.88 -20.25 8.50
C ASP A 157 -13.36 -19.04 9.30
N ALA A 158 -14.68 -18.92 9.47
CA ALA A 158 -15.30 -17.76 10.12
C ALA A 158 -14.95 -17.65 11.61
N GLU A 159 -14.75 -18.77 12.30
CA GLU A 159 -14.40 -18.81 13.72
C GLU A 159 -12.96 -18.36 13.91
N ALA A 160 -12.02 -18.98 13.16
CA ALA A 160 -10.61 -18.59 13.18
C ALA A 160 -10.38 -17.12 12.78
N LEU A 161 -11.16 -16.60 11.81
CA LEU A 161 -11.11 -15.18 11.43
C LEU A 161 -11.65 -14.24 12.52
N GLY A 162 -12.62 -14.70 13.31
CA GLY A 162 -13.12 -13.99 14.49
C GLY A 162 -12.07 -13.91 15.59
N GLU A 163 -11.44 -15.04 15.92
CA GLU A 163 -10.36 -15.13 16.90
C GLU A 163 -9.14 -14.31 16.50
N LEU A 164 -8.74 -14.36 15.22
CA LEU A 164 -7.68 -13.51 14.69
C LEU A 164 -8.03 -12.03 14.85
N ALA A 165 -9.26 -11.61 14.55
CA ALA A 165 -9.68 -10.21 14.73
C ALA A 165 -9.62 -9.77 16.20
N ASP A 166 -9.99 -10.65 17.14
CA ASP A 166 -9.90 -10.40 18.59
C ASP A 166 -8.43 -10.32 19.06
N GLU A 167 -7.58 -11.22 18.58
CA GLU A 167 -6.13 -11.19 18.86
C GLU A 167 -5.48 -9.91 18.33
N LEU A 168 -5.79 -9.49 17.10
CA LEU A 168 -5.29 -8.24 16.52
C LEU A 168 -5.77 -7.02 17.31
N ARG A 169 -6.98 -7.04 17.87
CA ARG A 169 -7.47 -5.99 18.79
C ARG A 169 -6.65 -5.95 20.08
N ARG A 170 -6.31 -7.09 20.67
CA ARG A 170 -5.42 -7.16 21.85
C ARG A 170 -4.00 -6.68 21.52
N LEU A 171 -3.44 -7.10 20.38
CA LEU A 171 -2.13 -6.64 19.92
C LEU A 171 -2.08 -5.11 19.76
N ALA A 172 -3.15 -4.49 19.24
CA ALA A 172 -3.20 -3.02 19.10
C ALA A 172 -3.13 -2.24 20.42
N ALA A 173 -3.40 -2.86 21.56
CA ALA A 173 -3.19 -2.25 22.87
C ALA A 173 -1.72 -2.36 23.37
N GLY A 174 -0.91 -3.21 22.75
CA GLY A 174 0.49 -3.46 23.13
C GLY A 174 1.52 -2.45 22.62
N GLY A 175 2.80 -2.74 22.86
CA GLY A 175 3.93 -1.97 22.34
C GLY A 175 4.13 -2.12 20.83
N ALA A 176 4.84 -1.17 20.21
CA ALA A 176 5.03 -1.15 18.75
C ALA A 176 5.78 -2.39 18.22
N VAL A 177 6.83 -2.82 18.92
CA VAL A 177 7.60 -4.03 18.56
C VAL A 177 6.72 -5.28 18.67
N GLY A 178 5.98 -5.42 19.77
CA GLY A 178 5.06 -6.54 19.98
C GLY A 178 3.89 -6.58 18.99
N GLN A 179 3.42 -5.42 18.52
CA GLN A 179 2.44 -5.35 17.42
C GLN A 179 3.02 -5.85 16.12
N LEU A 180 4.24 -5.42 15.80
CA LEU A 180 4.93 -5.82 14.59
C LEU A 180 5.20 -7.33 14.59
N THR A 181 5.85 -7.87 15.62
CA THR A 181 6.15 -9.31 15.70
C THR A 181 4.88 -10.14 15.86
N GLY A 182 3.95 -9.70 16.70
CA GLY A 182 2.67 -10.36 16.94
C GLY A 182 1.80 -10.48 15.70
N ALA A 183 1.86 -9.53 14.75
CA ALA A 183 1.14 -9.64 13.49
C ALA A 183 1.61 -10.84 12.64
N PHE A 184 2.91 -11.09 12.59
CA PHE A 184 3.48 -12.23 11.87
C PHE A 184 3.21 -13.55 12.61
N LEU A 185 3.37 -13.56 13.93
CA LEU A 185 3.09 -14.74 14.75
C LEU A 185 1.60 -15.12 14.71
N ALA A 186 0.70 -14.14 14.72
CA ALA A 186 -0.72 -14.38 14.55
C ALA A 186 -0.99 -14.96 13.15
N ALA A 187 -0.48 -14.35 12.09
CA ALA A 187 -0.63 -14.89 10.73
C ALA A 187 -0.20 -16.35 10.64
N GLU A 188 0.98 -16.69 11.16
CA GLU A 188 1.51 -18.06 11.19
C GLU A 188 0.60 -19.02 11.99
N ARG A 189 0.15 -18.61 13.19
CA ARG A 189 -0.71 -19.43 14.05
C ARG A 189 -2.02 -19.83 13.38
N TYR A 190 -2.63 -18.93 12.61
CA TYR A 190 -3.84 -19.21 11.84
C TYR A 190 -3.57 -19.77 10.44
N GLY A 191 -2.35 -20.24 10.16
CA GLY A 191 -1.99 -20.91 8.90
C GLY A 191 -1.83 -19.98 7.70
N PHE A 192 -1.75 -18.67 7.93
CA PHE A 192 -1.50 -17.67 6.89
C PHE A 192 0.00 -17.47 6.66
N GLY A 193 0.35 -17.09 5.44
CA GLY A 193 1.73 -16.83 5.04
C GLY A 193 2.23 -15.44 5.46
N ARG A 194 3.55 -15.24 5.28
CA ARG A 194 4.25 -14.00 5.61
C ARG A 194 3.63 -12.73 5.01
N PHE A 195 3.01 -12.83 3.83
CA PHE A 195 2.35 -11.67 3.20
C PHE A 195 1.14 -11.17 3.97
N VAL A 196 0.38 -12.09 4.56
CA VAL A 196 -0.73 -11.75 5.45
C VAL A 196 -0.17 -11.11 6.72
N GLY A 197 0.93 -11.65 7.28
CA GLY A 197 1.64 -11.02 8.39
C GLY A 197 2.07 -9.58 8.11
N ALA A 198 2.65 -9.33 6.94
CA ALA A 198 3.03 -7.98 6.50
C ALA A 198 1.80 -7.06 6.32
N TRP A 199 0.73 -7.57 5.71
CA TRP A 199 -0.53 -6.84 5.53
C TRP A 199 -1.17 -6.46 6.88
N LEU A 200 -1.18 -7.39 7.83
CA LEU A 200 -1.69 -7.18 9.19
C LEU A 200 -0.83 -6.17 9.96
N ALA A 201 0.50 -6.27 9.85
CA ALA A 201 1.43 -5.35 10.50
C ALA A 201 1.25 -3.91 9.99
N ASP A 202 1.11 -3.71 8.68
CA ASP A 202 0.88 -2.40 8.08
C ASP A 202 -0.49 -1.82 8.50
N ALA A 203 -1.53 -2.66 8.59
CA ALA A 203 -2.85 -2.26 9.09
C ALA A 203 -2.84 -1.88 10.58
N LEU A 204 -2.12 -2.64 11.42
CA LEU A 204 -1.93 -2.34 12.84
C LEU A 204 -1.14 -1.05 13.04
N LEU A 205 -0.08 -0.82 12.26
CA LEU A 205 0.69 0.42 12.27
C LEU A 205 -0.20 1.62 11.96
N ALA A 206 -1.01 1.53 10.90
CA ALA A 206 -1.92 2.60 10.52
C ALA A 206 -2.92 2.93 11.62
N ARG A 207 -3.47 1.89 12.29
CA ARG A 207 -4.36 2.07 13.45
C ARG A 207 -3.63 2.72 14.63
N ARG A 208 -2.40 2.29 14.93
CA ARG A 208 -1.58 2.84 16.03
C ARG A 208 -1.29 4.33 15.83
N LEU A 209 -0.98 4.73 14.60
CA LEU A 209 -0.63 6.11 14.27
C LEU A 209 -1.87 6.99 13.98
N GLY A 210 -3.07 6.41 13.98
CA GLY A 210 -4.31 7.13 13.71
C GLY A 210 -4.40 7.64 12.26
N TRP A 211 -3.86 6.88 11.31
CA TRP A 211 -3.97 7.22 9.89
C TRP A 211 -5.37 6.88 9.37
N ALA A 212 -5.89 7.68 8.44
CA ALA A 212 -7.16 7.40 7.79
C ALA A 212 -7.10 6.16 6.88
N HIS A 213 -5.95 5.96 6.23
CA HIS A 213 -5.70 4.84 5.31
C HIS A 213 -4.31 4.26 5.57
N ALA A 214 -4.16 2.95 5.45
CA ALA A 214 -2.87 2.30 5.66
C ALA A 214 -1.90 2.54 4.49
N VAL A 215 -0.61 2.61 4.79
CA VAL A 215 0.47 2.70 3.81
C VAL A 215 1.11 1.31 3.68
N PRO A 216 1.09 0.66 2.50
CA PRO A 216 1.80 -0.61 2.32
C PRO A 216 3.31 -0.40 2.45
N LEU A 217 3.94 -1.02 3.45
CA LEU A 217 5.37 -0.89 3.74
C LEU A 217 6.05 -2.26 3.68
N LEU A 218 5.71 -3.16 4.60
CA LEU A 218 6.39 -4.44 4.76
C LEU A 218 6.15 -5.37 3.57
N GLY A 219 5.04 -5.22 2.87
CA GLY A 219 4.79 -5.91 1.60
C GLY A 219 5.81 -5.57 0.50
N THR A 220 6.45 -4.39 0.55
CA THR A 220 7.44 -3.95 -0.44
C THR A 220 8.85 -4.49 -0.19
N GLU A 221 9.09 -5.14 0.94
CA GLU A 221 10.41 -5.63 1.33
C GLU A 221 10.70 -7.01 0.72
N VAL A 222 11.82 -7.09 -0.01
CA VAL A 222 12.38 -8.36 -0.47
C VAL A 222 13.25 -8.92 0.64
N THR A 223 12.65 -9.61 1.60
CA THR A 223 13.47 -10.21 2.67
C THR A 223 14.25 -11.40 2.09
N LEU A 224 15.59 -11.33 2.15
CA LEU A 224 16.54 -12.34 1.65
C LEU A 224 16.57 -13.65 2.47
N GLY A 225 15.57 -13.90 3.33
CA GLY A 225 15.56 -15.01 4.28
C GLY A 225 14.91 -16.32 3.80
N GLY A 226 14.25 -16.33 2.63
CA GLY A 226 13.51 -17.51 2.19
C GLY A 226 13.24 -17.49 0.69
N GLY A 227 14.25 -17.83 -0.11
CA GLY A 227 14.02 -18.10 -1.53
C GLY A 227 13.05 -19.27 -1.73
N PRO A 228 12.37 -19.35 -2.90
CA PRO A 228 11.42 -20.43 -3.23
C PRO A 228 12.04 -21.83 -3.21
N ALA A 229 13.38 -21.93 -3.18
CA ALA A 229 14.12 -23.18 -3.08
C ALA A 229 14.11 -23.83 -1.68
N ARG A 230 13.70 -23.12 -0.62
CA ARG A 230 13.73 -23.67 0.76
C ARG A 230 12.40 -24.28 1.22
N ILE A 231 11.31 -24.06 0.49
CA ILE A 231 10.00 -24.70 0.79
C ILE A 231 9.97 -26.18 0.35
N ARG A 232 10.87 -26.63 -0.53
CA ARG A 232 10.89 -28.02 -1.04
C ARG A 232 11.82 -29.00 -0.31
N ARG A 233 12.53 -28.60 0.75
CA ARG A 233 13.43 -29.51 1.48
C ARG A 233 13.34 -29.30 2.99
N SER A 234 12.22 -29.70 3.56
CA SER A 234 12.14 -30.05 4.99
C SER A 234 11.81 -31.54 5.14
N ALA A 235 12.68 -32.36 4.57
CA ALA A 235 12.81 -33.77 4.86
C ALA A 235 14.26 -34.13 4.56
N ILE A 236 15.17 -33.75 5.46
CA ILE A 236 16.48 -34.34 5.78
C ILE A 236 17.16 -33.32 6.71
N VAL A 237 17.34 -33.75 7.94
CA VAL A 237 18.05 -33.05 9.01
C VAL A 237 19.45 -32.64 8.54
N SER A 238 19.76 -31.35 8.63
CA SER A 238 21.13 -30.83 8.67
C SER A 238 21.21 -29.90 9.88
N PRO A 239 22.04 -30.21 10.90
CA PRO A 239 22.11 -29.44 12.14
C PRO A 239 23.21 -28.37 12.02
N ALA A 240 22.95 -27.27 11.31
CA ALA A 240 23.83 -26.08 11.33
C ALA A 240 23.17 -24.87 10.64
N VAL A 241 21.99 -24.45 11.10
CA VAL A 241 21.49 -23.08 10.88
C VAL A 241 20.94 -22.65 12.23
N GLY A 242 21.55 -21.61 12.79
CA GLY A 242 21.28 -21.15 14.14
C GLY A 242 19.78 -20.96 14.37
N ILE A 243 19.34 -21.33 15.57
CA ILE A 243 18.03 -20.96 16.10
C ILE A 243 17.94 -19.44 15.97
N GLU A 244 17.24 -18.93 14.95
CA GLU A 244 16.92 -17.50 14.89
C GLU A 244 16.18 -17.18 16.18
N THR A 245 16.81 -16.41 17.05
CA THR A 245 16.16 -16.04 18.31
C THR A 245 14.99 -15.11 17.99
N GLU A 246 13.95 -15.11 18.83
CA GLU A 246 12.82 -14.17 18.70
C GLU A 246 13.31 -12.70 18.57
N SER A 247 14.44 -12.40 19.24
CA SER A 247 15.18 -11.14 19.15
C SER A 247 15.72 -10.84 17.74
N ASP A 248 16.27 -11.84 17.03
CA ASP A 248 16.78 -11.67 15.67
C ASP A 248 15.65 -11.46 14.65
N GLY A 249 14.53 -12.17 14.83
CA GLY A 249 13.32 -11.96 14.04
C GLY A 249 12.76 -10.54 14.20
N ALA A 250 12.68 -10.05 15.44
CA ALA A 250 12.24 -8.69 15.74
C ALA A 250 13.13 -7.62 15.10
N LYS A 251 14.47 -7.75 15.22
CA LYS A 251 15.44 -6.86 14.56
C LYS A 251 15.23 -6.81 13.05
N SER A 252 15.04 -7.96 12.42
CA SER A 252 14.89 -8.06 10.97
C SER A 252 13.63 -7.33 10.49
N LEU A 253 12.52 -7.51 11.20
CA LEU A 253 11.25 -6.84 10.90
C LEU A 253 11.34 -5.33 11.12
N LEU A 254 11.96 -4.86 12.21
CA LEU A 254 12.15 -3.43 12.49
C LEU A 254 13.02 -2.76 11.42
N ALA A 255 14.13 -3.38 11.05
CA ALA A 255 15.00 -2.87 9.99
C ALA A 255 14.28 -2.82 8.64
N ALA A 256 13.49 -3.86 8.31
CA ALA A 256 12.66 -3.89 7.11
C ALA A 256 11.60 -2.78 7.09
N GLN A 257 10.93 -2.55 8.22
CA GLN A 257 9.94 -1.48 8.35
C GLN A 257 10.58 -0.09 8.18
N ALA A 258 11.77 0.11 8.77
CA ALA A 258 12.51 1.37 8.65
C ALA A 258 12.91 1.65 7.18
N ARG A 259 13.49 0.66 6.48
CA ARG A 259 13.84 0.80 5.05
C ARG A 259 12.63 1.06 4.18
N ALA A 260 11.53 0.34 4.42
CA ALA A 260 10.29 0.53 3.68
C ALA A 260 9.73 1.94 3.90
N ALA A 261 9.75 2.44 5.14
CA ALA A 261 9.31 3.81 5.45
C ALA A 261 10.13 4.86 4.70
N LEU A 262 11.46 4.72 4.67
CA LEU A 262 12.33 5.66 3.94
C LEU A 262 12.07 5.64 2.43
N ARG A 263 11.94 4.45 1.82
CA ARG A 263 11.58 4.33 0.40
C ARG A 263 10.19 4.89 0.10
N ALA A 264 9.23 4.73 1.01
CA ALA A 264 7.90 5.29 0.86
C ALA A 264 7.94 6.84 0.87
N ILE A 265 8.77 7.45 1.73
CA ILE A 265 8.98 8.91 1.74
C ILE A 265 9.58 9.37 0.42
N ASP A 266 10.61 8.69 -0.09
CA ASP A 266 11.26 9.03 -1.35
C ASP A 266 10.29 8.96 -2.54
N LEU A 267 9.45 7.92 -2.58
CA LEU A 267 8.42 7.77 -3.59
C LEU A 267 7.34 8.87 -3.49
N SER A 268 6.96 9.27 -2.28
CA SER A 268 6.02 10.38 -2.08
C SER A 268 6.57 11.70 -2.62
N ALA A 269 7.86 11.98 -2.37
CA ALA A 269 8.53 13.18 -2.87
C ALA A 269 8.66 13.17 -4.40
N GLU A 270 8.92 12.00 -5.01
CA GLU A 270 8.92 11.87 -6.48
C GLU A 270 7.53 12.13 -7.06
N LEU A 271 6.50 11.46 -6.54
CA LEU A 271 5.13 11.62 -7.02
C LEU A 271 4.61 13.04 -6.78
N GLY A 272 5.01 13.71 -5.69
CA GLY A 272 4.67 15.10 -5.42
C GLY A 272 5.13 16.03 -6.53
N ARG A 273 6.40 15.93 -6.96
CA ARG A 273 6.91 16.74 -8.08
C ARG A 273 6.11 16.53 -9.37
N ARG A 274 5.63 15.31 -9.63
CA ARG A 274 4.82 15.00 -10.82
C ARG A 274 3.37 15.47 -10.68
N ALA A 275 2.80 15.32 -9.49
CA ALA A 275 1.47 15.80 -9.16
C ALA A 275 1.39 17.33 -9.23
N GLU A 276 2.42 18.05 -8.78
CA GLU A 276 2.51 19.51 -8.91
C GLU A 276 2.52 19.97 -10.37
N LYS A 277 3.25 19.26 -11.25
CA LYS A 277 3.18 19.51 -12.70
C LYS A 277 1.76 19.30 -13.25
N LEU A 278 1.11 18.20 -12.89
CA LEU A 278 -0.27 17.92 -13.29
C LEU A 278 -1.23 19.02 -12.81
N LEU A 279 -1.12 19.44 -11.55
CA LEU A 279 -1.95 20.49 -10.96
C LEU A 279 -1.72 21.84 -11.61
N ALA A 280 -0.47 22.18 -12.00
CA ALA A 280 -0.16 23.41 -12.73
C ALA A 280 -0.74 23.42 -14.16
N VAL A 281 -0.93 22.24 -14.76
CA VAL A 281 -1.54 22.07 -16.09
C VAL A 281 -3.06 21.99 -16.03
N ALA A 282 -3.65 21.52 -14.93
CA ALA A 282 -5.09 21.29 -14.79
C ALA A 282 -5.97 22.48 -15.24
N PRO A 283 -5.69 23.76 -14.92
CA PRO A 283 -6.49 24.91 -15.38
C PRO A 283 -6.49 25.12 -16.90
N LYS A 284 -5.53 24.52 -17.63
CA LYS A 284 -5.43 24.63 -19.10
C LYS A 284 -6.32 23.62 -19.81
N LEU A 285 -6.91 22.66 -19.10
CA LEU A 285 -7.72 21.59 -19.66
C LEU A 285 -9.15 22.09 -19.83
N ARG A 286 -9.59 22.27 -21.09
CA ARG A 286 -10.94 22.78 -21.41
C ARG A 286 -12.01 21.69 -21.53
N ALA A 287 -11.64 20.43 -21.34
CA ALA A 287 -12.54 19.30 -21.52
C ALA A 287 -13.52 19.19 -20.33
N LYS A 288 -14.80 18.99 -20.61
CA LYS A 288 -15.79 18.64 -19.60
C LYS A 288 -15.39 17.32 -18.95
N GLY A 289 -15.18 17.29 -17.64
CA GLY A 289 -14.71 16.12 -16.89
C GLY A 289 -13.19 16.01 -16.69
N ALA A 290 -12.40 17.01 -17.13
CA ALA A 290 -10.96 17.03 -16.90
C ALA A 290 -10.60 16.98 -15.40
N ASP A 291 -11.36 17.67 -14.55
CA ASP A 291 -11.15 17.64 -13.10
C ASP A 291 -11.27 16.22 -12.53
N THR A 292 -12.25 15.44 -13.00
CA THR A 292 -12.42 14.03 -12.60
C THR A 292 -11.21 13.19 -13.00
N VAL A 293 -10.63 13.45 -14.19
CA VAL A 293 -9.41 12.75 -14.65
C VAL A 293 -8.22 13.12 -13.78
N VAL A 294 -8.03 14.40 -13.47
CA VAL A 294 -6.98 14.87 -12.56
C VAL A 294 -7.13 14.23 -11.18
N GLN A 295 -8.33 14.22 -10.61
CA GLN A 295 -8.60 13.60 -9.30
C GLN A 295 -8.31 12.09 -9.32
N LYS A 296 -8.70 11.38 -10.40
CA LYS A 296 -8.38 9.95 -10.53
C LYS A 296 -6.87 9.72 -10.67
N LEU A 297 -6.13 10.53 -11.41
CA LEU A 297 -4.66 10.43 -11.51
C LEU A 297 -3.94 10.71 -10.17
N LEU A 298 -4.52 11.55 -9.32
CA LEU A 298 -4.01 11.83 -7.98
C LEU A 298 -4.39 10.76 -6.94
N SER A 299 -5.43 9.96 -7.23
CA SER A 299 -5.98 8.95 -6.31
C SER A 299 -5.57 7.51 -6.67
N CYS A 300 -5.30 7.25 -7.94
CA CYS A 300 -5.02 5.92 -8.48
C CYS A 300 -3.58 5.84 -9.00
N ASP A 301 -3.05 4.61 -9.01
CA ASP A 301 -1.74 4.32 -9.57
C ASP A 301 -1.63 4.64 -11.07
N ALA A 302 -2.69 4.32 -11.82
CA ALA A 302 -2.78 4.49 -13.26
C ALA A 302 -4.25 4.51 -13.72
N MET A 303 -4.49 4.98 -14.95
CA MET A 303 -5.79 5.04 -15.62
C MET A 303 -5.69 4.58 -17.07
N VAL A 304 -6.76 4.02 -17.61
CA VAL A 304 -6.88 3.69 -19.04
C VAL A 304 -7.65 4.79 -19.75
N ALA A 305 -7.26 5.13 -20.98
CA ALA A 305 -7.99 6.12 -21.80
C ALA A 305 -9.37 5.64 -22.32
N SER A 306 -9.86 4.50 -21.83
CA SER A 306 -11.23 4.00 -22.01
C SER A 306 -11.98 3.85 -20.69
N ASP A 307 -11.40 4.30 -19.57
CA ASP A 307 -12.11 4.31 -18.30
C ASP A 307 -13.32 5.26 -18.39
N PRO A 308 -14.52 4.83 -17.97
CA PRO A 308 -15.69 5.68 -18.00
C PRO A 308 -15.47 6.88 -17.08
N VAL A 309 -15.60 8.08 -17.66
CA VAL A 309 -15.56 9.35 -16.95
C VAL A 309 -16.79 10.15 -17.39
N ALA A 310 -17.60 10.56 -16.42
CA ALA A 310 -18.83 11.28 -16.71
C ALA A 310 -18.52 12.59 -17.47
N GLY A 311 -19.20 12.80 -18.59
CA GLY A 311 -19.10 14.02 -19.39
C GLY A 311 -17.95 14.07 -20.41
N ILE A 312 -17.17 12.99 -20.56
CA ILE A 312 -16.14 12.87 -21.62
C ILE A 312 -16.34 11.56 -22.39
N SER A 313 -16.25 11.61 -23.72
CA SER A 313 -16.25 10.41 -24.56
C SER A 313 -14.87 9.76 -24.59
N ASP A 314 -14.78 8.48 -24.93
CA ASP A 314 -13.50 7.77 -25.08
C ASP A 314 -12.53 8.51 -26.00
N ARG A 315 -13.03 9.07 -27.12
CA ARG A 315 -12.21 9.88 -28.03
C ARG A 315 -11.73 11.18 -27.38
N GLY A 316 -12.59 11.81 -26.57
CA GLY A 316 -12.23 12.99 -25.79
C GLY A 316 -11.17 12.68 -24.73
N LEU A 317 -11.30 11.54 -24.05
CA LEU A 317 -10.37 11.09 -23.01
C LEU A 317 -8.99 10.77 -23.60
N ARG A 318 -8.93 10.10 -24.76
CA ARG A 318 -7.66 9.86 -25.49
C ARG A 318 -6.96 11.17 -25.84
N ARG A 319 -7.68 12.13 -26.42
CA ARG A 319 -7.13 13.47 -26.75
C ARG A 319 -6.66 14.23 -25.52
N LEU A 320 -7.38 14.11 -24.41
CA LEU A 320 -6.98 14.71 -23.14
C LEU A 320 -5.65 14.13 -22.64
N PHE A 321 -5.50 12.81 -22.69
CA PHE A 321 -4.25 12.15 -22.33
C PHE A 321 -3.10 12.49 -23.28
N ASP A 322 -3.34 12.51 -24.59
CA ASP A 322 -2.34 12.97 -25.57
C ASP A 322 -1.84 14.39 -25.21
N ARG A 323 -2.78 15.29 -24.85
CA ARG A 323 -2.44 16.65 -24.41
C ARG A 323 -1.68 16.69 -23.08
N LEU A 324 -2.02 15.83 -22.12
CA LEU A 324 -1.30 15.75 -20.84
C LEU A 324 0.12 15.22 -21.01
N VAL A 325 0.33 14.27 -21.94
CA VAL A 325 1.67 13.78 -22.30
C VAL A 325 2.49 14.87 -22.99
N GLU A 326 1.91 15.59 -23.96
CA GLU A 326 2.57 16.75 -24.61
C GLU A 326 3.03 17.81 -23.61
N LEU A 327 2.30 17.95 -22.49
CA LEU A 327 2.60 18.92 -21.42
C LEU A 327 3.49 18.36 -20.31
N ASP A 328 4.05 17.15 -20.47
CA ASP A 328 4.87 16.44 -19.46
C ASP A 328 4.18 16.31 -18.09
N ALA A 329 2.84 16.24 -18.09
CA ALA A 329 2.03 16.13 -16.87
C ALA A 329 1.75 14.67 -16.47
N VAL A 330 1.75 13.75 -17.45
CA VAL A 330 1.55 12.31 -17.25
C VAL A 330 2.43 11.53 -18.21
N ARG A 331 2.64 10.24 -17.92
CA ARG A 331 3.39 9.32 -18.78
C ARG A 331 2.53 8.15 -19.22
N GLU A 332 2.77 7.67 -20.44
CA GLU A 332 2.28 6.37 -20.89
C GLU A 332 3.10 5.27 -20.23
N LEU A 333 2.42 4.28 -19.63
CA LEU A 333 3.01 3.20 -18.85
C LEU A 333 2.99 1.84 -19.56
N SER A 334 2.08 1.63 -20.52
CA SER A 334 1.88 0.33 -21.16
C SER A 334 2.73 0.08 -22.39
N GLY A 335 3.37 1.12 -22.96
CA GLY A 335 4.28 1.01 -24.12
C GLY A 335 3.67 0.38 -25.37
N ARG A 336 2.33 0.32 -25.46
CA ARG A 336 1.58 -0.41 -26.50
C ARG A 336 0.58 0.53 -27.18
N PRO A 337 0.50 0.53 -28.53
CA PRO A 337 -0.33 1.48 -29.26
C PRO A 337 -1.84 1.29 -29.07
N ALA A 338 -2.31 0.06 -28.81
CA ALA A 338 -3.73 -0.26 -28.76
C ALA A 338 -4.37 -0.13 -27.36
N PHE A 339 -3.60 -0.31 -26.29
CA PHE A 339 -4.06 -0.23 -24.91
C PHE A 339 -3.11 0.65 -24.11
N ARG A 340 -3.46 1.94 -24.02
CA ARG A 340 -2.63 2.95 -23.36
C ARG A 340 -3.08 3.17 -21.92
N ILE A 341 -2.16 2.90 -21.01
CA ILE A 341 -2.29 3.18 -19.59
C ILE A 341 -1.47 4.43 -19.29
N TYR A 342 -2.04 5.36 -18.53
CA TYR A 342 -1.40 6.61 -18.15
C TYR A 342 -1.31 6.72 -16.64
N GLY A 343 -0.27 7.38 -16.15
CA GLY A 343 -0.11 7.68 -14.73
C GLY A 343 0.88 8.82 -14.50
N LEU A 344 1.08 9.16 -13.23
CA LEU A 344 2.10 10.10 -12.81
C LEU A 344 3.50 9.53 -13.04
#